data_AF-Q6U9W2-F1
#
_entry.id   AF-Q6U9W2-F1
#
_cell.length_a   1.000
_cell.length_b   1.000
_cell.length_c   1.000
_cell.angle_alpha   90.00
_cell.angle_beta   90.00
_cell.angle_gamma   90.00
#
_symmetry.space_group_name_H-M   'P 1'
#
loop_
_entity.id
_entity.type
_entity.pdbx_description
1 polymer ?
#
loop_
_entity_poly.entity_id
_entity_poly.type
_entity_poly.pdbx_seq_one_letter_code
_entity_poly.pdbx_strand_id
1 'polypeptide(L)' 'GMLALVLNCIDRLNVYTTAAHFAEFAGEEAAESWKEIVNLLYELLASLIRGNRTNCALFSNNLDWLVSKLDRLEASS' A
#
# COMPACT_ATOMS: atom_id res chain seq x y z
N GLY A 1 -6.18 -13.93 6.09
CA GLY A 1 -5.60 -13.41 7.34
C GLY A 1 -5.38 -11.91 7.22
N MET A 2 -5.18 -11.20 8.34
CA MET A 2 -5.07 -9.72 8.36
C MET A 2 -4.02 -9.19 7.39
N LEU A 3 -2.85 -9.83 7.30
CA LEU A 3 -1.79 -9.45 6.35
C LEU A 3 -2.29 -9.42 4.89
N ALA A 4 -3.01 -10.46 4.45
CA ALA A 4 -3.53 -10.55 3.09
C ALA A 4 -4.60 -9.49 2.80
N LEU A 5 -5.42 -9.12 3.79
CA LEU A 5 -6.42 -8.06 3.63
C LEU A 5 -5.75 -6.68 3.47
N VAL A 6 -4.73 -6.40 4.28
CA VAL A 6 -3.95 -5.16 4.17
C VAL A 6 -3.27 -5.06 2.81
N LEU A 7 -2.63 -6.14 2.34
CA LEU A 7 -2.04 -6.19 1.00
C LEU A 7 -3.08 -5.94 -0.10
N ASN A 8 -4.27 -6.53 0.00
CA ASN A 8 -5.34 -6.31 -0.98
C ASN A 8 -5.83 -4.85 -1.00
N CYS A 9 -5.94 -4.21 0.16
CA CYS A 9 -6.28 -2.78 0.25
C CYS A 9 -5.21 -1.91 -0.43
N ILE A 10 -3.93 -2.19 -0.15
CA ILE A 10 -2.80 -1.48 -0.75
C ILE A 10 -2.82 -1.66 -2.27
N ASP A 11 -3.07 -2.86 -2.79
CA ASP A 11 -3.11 -3.10 -4.24
C ASP A 11 -4.25 -2.35 -4.93
N ARG A 12 -5.44 -2.33 -4.33
CA ARG A 12 -6.58 -1.58 -4.89
C ARG A 12 -6.31 -0.07 -4.93
N LEU A 13 -5.68 0.48 -3.89
CA LEU A 13 -5.34 1.90 -3.84
C LEU A 13 -4.13 2.26 -4.71
N ASN A 14 -3.21 1.31 -4.92
CA ASN A 14 -2.06 1.51 -5.78
C ASN A 14 -2.38 1.52 -7.28
N VAL A 15 -3.61 1.21 -7.71
CA VAL A 15 -4.02 1.42 -9.11
C VAL A 15 -3.96 2.92 -9.47
N TYR A 16 -4.17 3.79 -8.48
CA TYR A 16 -4.11 5.23 -8.65
C TYR A 16 -2.68 5.73 -8.47
N THR A 17 -2.24 6.56 -9.41
CA THR A 17 -0.89 7.10 -9.49
C THR A 17 -0.77 8.45 -8.78
N THR A 18 -1.87 9.21 -8.67
CA THR A 18 -1.93 10.52 -8.01
C THR A 18 -3.28 10.69 -7.30
N ALA A 19 -3.34 11.64 -6.36
CA ALA A 19 -4.60 12.03 -5.71
C ALA A 19 -5.62 12.55 -6.74
N ALA A 20 -5.17 13.28 -7.76
CA ALA A 20 -6.02 13.74 -8.86
C ALA A 20 -6.64 12.57 -9.63
N HIS A 21 -5.84 11.55 -9.98
CA HIS A 21 -6.36 10.34 -10.62
C HIS A 21 -7.37 9.61 -9.73
N PHE A 22 -7.17 9.56 -8.40
CA PHE A 22 -8.16 9.01 -7.49
C PHE A 22 -9.44 9.86 -7.40
N ALA A 23 -9.32 11.19 -7.44
CA ALA A 23 -10.44 12.12 -7.38
C ALA A 23 -11.40 11.96 -8.57
N GLU A 24 -10.90 11.57 -9.75
CA GLU A 24 -11.73 11.29 -10.93
C GLU A 24 -12.77 10.18 -10.68
N PHE A 25 -12.52 9.27 -9.74
CA PHE A 25 -13.41 8.13 -9.43
C PHE A 25 -14.13 8.27 -8.09
N ALA A 26 -13.47 8.84 -7.08
CA ALA A 26 -13.97 8.89 -5.70
C ALA A 26 -14.38 10.30 -5.24
N GLY A 27 -14.12 11.34 -6.05
CA GLY A 27 -14.36 12.74 -5.70
C GLY A 27 -13.19 13.40 -4.96
N GLU A 28 -13.20 14.74 -4.96
CA GLU A 28 -12.11 15.56 -4.36
C GLU A 28 -12.00 15.36 -2.85
N GLU A 29 -13.12 15.34 -2.12
CA GLU A 29 -13.16 15.16 -0.66
C GLU A 29 -12.48 13.84 -0.23
N ALA A 30 -12.71 12.75 -0.96
CA ALA A 30 -12.06 11.48 -0.68
C ALA A 30 -10.56 11.50 -1.05
N ALA A 31 -10.19 12.25 -2.09
CA ALA A 31 -8.82 12.34 -2.57
C ALA A 31 -7.88 13.12 -1.63
N GLU A 32 -8.42 14.06 -0.85
CA GLU A 32 -7.66 14.75 0.21
C GLU A 32 -7.06 13.76 1.21
N SER A 33 -7.80 12.69 1.55
CA SER A 33 -7.37 11.67 2.51
C SER A 33 -6.55 10.54 1.89
N TRP A 34 -6.45 10.46 0.56
CA TRP A 34 -5.89 9.29 -0.14
C TRP A 34 -4.44 8.98 0.27
N LYS A 35 -3.58 10.01 0.27
CA LYS A 35 -2.16 9.84 0.61
C LYS A 35 -1.97 9.41 2.06
N GLU A 36 -2.76 9.98 2.97
CA GLU A 36 -2.72 9.62 4.40
C GLU A 36 -3.14 8.17 4.62
N ILE A 37 -4.25 7.74 4.00
CA ILE A 37 -4.73 6.35 4.08
C ILE A 37 -3.67 5.38 3.56
N VAL A 38 -3.05 5.67 2.42
CA VAL A 38 -1.99 4.82 1.84
C VAL A 38 -0.80 4.70 2.80
N ASN A 39 -0.36 5.80 3.41
CA ASN A 39 0.73 5.79 4.39
C ASN A 39 0.38 4.95 5.63
N LEU A 40 -0.81 5.14 6.19
CA LEU A 40 -1.28 4.37 7.35
C LEU A 40 -1.35 2.86 7.06
N LEU A 41 -1.72 2.47 5.84
CA LEU A 41 -1.72 1.07 5.42
C LEU A 41 -0.30 0.48 5.38
N TYR A 42 0.71 1.23 4.90
CA TYR A 42 2.10 0.78 4.93
C TYR A 42 2.66 0.72 6.36
N GLU A 43 2.31 1.67 7.23
CA GLU A 43 2.68 1.61 8.66
C GLU A 43 2.07 0.40 9.37
N LEU A 44 0.79 0.10 9.08
CA LEU A 44 0.12 -1.09 9.60
C LEU A 44 0.77 -2.38 9.08
N LEU A 45 1.10 -2.44 7.78
CA LEU A 45 1.82 -3.57 7.18
C LEU A 45 3.16 -3.81 7.89
N ALA A 46 3.95 -2.74 8.08
CA ALA A 46 5.23 -2.82 8.79
C ALA A 46 5.05 -3.29 10.24
N SER A 47 4.00 -2.81 10.93
CA SER A 47 3.68 -3.20 12.30
C SER A 47 3.23 -4.66 12.42
N LEU A 48 2.52 -5.18 11.41
CA LEU A 48 2.12 -6.60 11.36
C LEU A 48 3.30 -7.54 11.12
N ILE A 49 4.31 -7.11 10.36
CA ILE A 49 5.46 -7.94 10.00
C ILE A 49 6.53 -7.87 11.11
N ARG A 50 6.81 -6.68 11.66
CA ARG A 50 7.90 -6.46 12.62
C ARG A 50 7.78 -7.37 13.83
N GLY A 51 8.83 -8.16 14.09
CA GLY A 51 8.90 -9.07 15.24
C GLY A 51 8.01 -10.31 15.15
N ASN A 52 7.23 -10.47 14.07
CA ASN A 52 6.33 -11.61 13.91
C ASN A 52 6.84 -12.58 12.83
N ARG A 53 7.54 -13.64 13.28
CA ARG A 53 8.18 -14.62 12.38
C ARG A 53 7.20 -15.28 11.41
N THR A 54 5.96 -15.54 11.85
CA THR A 54 4.92 -16.14 11.00
C THR A 54 4.52 -15.17 9.89
N ASN A 55 4.28 -13.90 10.23
CA ASN A 55 3.94 -12.89 9.22
C ASN A 55 5.13 -12.59 8.30
N CYS A 56 6.37 -12.61 8.78
CA CYS A 56 7.56 -12.51 7.93
C CYS A 56 7.63 -13.65 6.91
N ALA A 57 7.40 -14.89 7.32
CA ALA A 57 7.41 -16.05 6.41
C ALA A 57 6.27 -16.02 5.40
N LEU A 58 5.10 -15.48 5.77
CA LEU A 58 4.02 -15.25 4.82
C LEU A 58 4.35 -14.13 3.84
N PHE A 59 4.94 -13.04 4.34
CA PHE A 59 5.29 -11.86 3.56
C PHE A 59 6.48 -12.11 2.62
N SER A 60 7.39 -13.06 2.92
CA SER A 60 8.56 -13.32 2.08
C SER A 60 8.20 -13.70 0.64
N ASN A 61 7.00 -14.24 0.39
CA ASN A 61 6.49 -14.53 -0.95
C ASN A 61 6.05 -13.28 -1.73
N ASN A 62 6.04 -12.11 -1.10
CA ASN A 62 5.61 -10.82 -1.66
C ASN A 62 6.78 -9.82 -1.76
N LEU A 63 8.04 -10.29 -1.74
CA LEU A 63 9.20 -9.41 -1.85
C LEU A 63 9.28 -8.73 -3.23
N ASP A 64 9.02 -9.47 -4.31
CA ASP A 64 8.98 -8.90 -5.67
C ASP A 64 7.87 -7.84 -5.80
N TRP A 65 6.74 -8.09 -5.15
CA TRP A 65 5.65 -7.12 -5.06
C TRP A 65 6.09 -5.83 -4.39
N LEU A 66 6.82 -5.93 -3.26
CA LEU A 66 7.32 -4.77 -2.53
C LEU A 66 8.29 -3.94 -3.37
N VAL A 67 9.22 -4.60 -4.07
CA VAL A 67 10.20 -3.95 -4.96
C VAL A 67 9.49 -3.22 -6.10
N SER A 68 8.49 -3.85 -6.73
CA SER A 68 7.70 -3.20 -7.79
C SER A 68 7.00 -1.91 -7.34
N LYS A 69 6.62 -1.78 -6.05
CA LYS A 69 6.06 -0.52 -5.52
C LYS A 69 7.13 0.54 -5.26
N LEU A 70 8.33 0.14 -4.86
CA LEU A 70 9.47 1.05 -4.64
C LEU A 70 9.97 1.66 -5.94
N ASP A 71 10.15 0.84 -6.99
CA ASP A 71 10.57 1.31 -8.31
C ASP A 71 9.63 2.40 -8.85
N ARG A 72 8.33 2.28 -8.56
CA ARG A 72 7.34 3.29 -8.95
C ARG A 72 7.51 4.63 -8.22
N LEU A 73 7.98 4.62 -6.98
CA LEU A 73 8.24 5.83 -6.21
C LEU A 73 9.54 6.50 -6.66
N GLU A 74 10.57 5.70 -6.97
CA GLU A 74 11.83 6.22 -7.52
C GLU A 74 11.63 6.81 -8.93
N ALA A 75 10.81 6.17 -9.77
CA ALA A 75 10.47 6.68 -11.10
C ALA A 75 9.60 7.94 -11.11
N SER A 76 8.99 8.32 -9.97
CA SER A 76 8.22 9.56 -9.83
C SER A 76 9.02 10.73 -9.22
N SER A 77 10.32 10.55 -9.00
CA SER A 77 11.26 11.57 -8.50
C SER A 77 12.09 12.18 -9.63
#